data_AF-A0A242L1S7-F1
#
_entry.id   AF-A0A242L1S7-F1
#
_cell.length_a   1.000
_cell.length_b   1.000
_cell.length_c   1.000
_cell.angle_alpha   90.00
_cell.angle_beta   90.00
_cell.angle_gamma   90.00
#
_symmetry.space_group_name_H-M   'P 1'
#
loop_
_entity.id
_entity.type
_entity.pdbx_description
1 polymer ?
#
loop_
_entity_poly.entity_id
_entity_poly.type
_entity_poly.pdbx_seq_one_letter_code
_entity_poly.pdbx_strand_id
1 'polypeptide(L)'
;MNKVVYGLLMSALFLGACGSNGVDGEYEYDPFGSTAQQQSDETSSSSSYTKPSRNYTPSSSRRTTESSSESSSSENKESNSVTTDQRDTLIVFTQMDSEDRGYKLKFQGSDLWNVSVNEIDNGKRWIVTTEDSTYGRVKAIYEWDGNKDSGATLIYLLISGEELVNNLHS
;
A
#
# COMPACT_ATOMS: atom_id res chain seq x y z
N MET A 1 40.80 16.29 48.99
CA MET A 1 40.46 15.36 47.90
C MET A 1 40.12 14.01 48.51
N ASN A 2 39.11 13.34 47.94
CA ASN A 2 38.47 12.07 48.34
C ASN A 2 37.31 12.23 49.35
N LYS A 3 36.14 11.59 49.24
CA LYS A 3 35.21 11.17 48.17
C LYS A 3 34.16 10.30 48.92
N VAL A 4 32.87 10.36 48.54
CA VAL A 4 31.77 9.38 48.82
C VAL A 4 31.30 9.33 50.30
N VAL A 5 30.03 9.14 50.71
CA VAL A 5 28.84 8.48 50.16
C VAL A 5 27.58 9.15 50.77
N TYR A 6 26.62 9.57 49.96
CA TYR A 6 25.28 9.96 50.41
C TYR A 6 24.35 8.75 50.44
N GLY A 7 23.44 8.78 51.41
CA GLY A 7 22.67 7.66 51.93
C GLY A 7 21.89 6.84 50.90
N LEU A 8 22.02 5.54 51.07
CA LEU A 8 21.17 4.51 50.48
C LEU A 8 20.11 4.15 51.52
N LEU A 9 18.88 4.61 51.33
CA LEU A 9 17.67 3.95 51.84
C LEU A 9 16.43 4.62 51.22
N MET A 10 16.07 4.19 50.01
CA MET A 10 14.74 4.46 49.45
C MET A 10 13.83 3.29 49.80
N SER A 11 12.99 3.54 50.79
CA SER A 11 11.80 2.77 51.13
C SER A 11 10.72 2.96 50.07
N ALA A 12 10.13 1.87 49.58
CA ALA A 12 8.66 1.70 49.57
C ALA A 12 8.29 0.38 48.90
N LEU A 13 7.58 -0.43 49.68
CA LEU A 13 7.00 -1.72 49.33
C LEU A 13 5.90 -1.58 48.26
N PHE A 14 5.88 -2.58 47.37
CA PHE A 14 4.77 -2.87 46.48
C PHE A 14 3.54 -3.38 47.26
N LEU A 15 2.40 -2.72 47.10
CA LEU A 15 1.03 -3.22 47.26
C LEU A 15 0.24 -2.51 46.15
N GLY A 16 -0.24 -3.15 45.08
CA GLY A 16 -1.17 -4.28 45.08
C GLY A 16 -2.58 -3.75 44.77
N ALA A 17 -2.79 -3.19 43.58
CA ALA A 17 -4.11 -2.76 43.11
C ALA A 17 -4.81 -3.92 42.40
N CYS A 18 -5.69 -4.64 43.12
CA CYS A 18 -6.74 -5.44 42.50
C CYS A 18 -7.98 -4.56 42.34
N GLY A 19 -8.28 -4.18 41.12
CA GLY A 19 -9.52 -3.51 40.73
C GLY A 19 -9.93 -4.00 39.35
N SER A 20 -10.38 -5.25 39.26
CA SER A 20 -10.98 -5.81 38.04
C SER A 20 -12.43 -5.37 37.95
N ASN A 21 -12.70 -4.28 37.25
CA ASN A 21 -14.02 -4.00 36.69
C ASN A 21 -13.84 -3.92 35.18
N GLY A 22 -14.40 -4.91 34.48
CA GLY A 22 -14.33 -5.05 33.04
C GLY A 22 -15.07 -3.95 32.30
N VAL A 23 -14.65 -3.72 31.05
CA VAL A 23 -15.50 -3.28 29.96
C VAL A 23 -15.04 -4.01 28.70
N ASP A 24 -16.03 -4.60 28.04
CA ASP A 24 -15.98 -5.35 26.81
C ASP A 24 -15.38 -4.60 25.62
N GLY A 25 -14.80 -5.37 24.71
CA GLY A 25 -14.81 -5.07 23.28
C GLY A 25 -13.54 -4.44 22.73
N GLU A 26 -12.54 -5.27 22.46
CA GLU A 26 -11.54 -4.93 21.45
C GLU A 26 -11.58 -6.00 20.36
N TYR A 27 -11.99 -5.56 19.18
CA TYR A 27 -11.99 -6.31 17.95
C TYR A 27 -10.54 -6.68 17.63
N GLU A 28 -10.24 -7.96 17.72
CA GLU A 28 -8.99 -8.54 17.26
C GLU A 28 -8.91 -8.32 15.74
N TYR A 29 -8.13 -7.32 15.33
CA TYR A 29 -7.83 -7.04 13.94
C TYR A 29 -6.78 -8.06 13.47
N ASP A 30 -7.24 -9.10 12.76
CA ASP A 30 -6.40 -10.08 12.08
C ASP A 30 -6.13 -9.63 10.63
N PRO A 31 -4.92 -9.14 10.31
CA PRO A 31 -4.58 -8.71 8.96
C PRO A 31 -4.34 -9.86 7.96
N PHE A 32 -4.40 -11.13 8.40
CA PHE A 32 -4.20 -12.31 7.53
C PHE A 32 -5.34 -13.31 7.72
N GLY A 33 -6.56 -12.88 7.39
CA GLY A 33 -7.79 -13.68 7.48
C GLY A 33 -7.63 -15.11 6.96
N SER A 34 -7.57 -16.06 7.90
CA SER A 34 -7.50 -17.48 7.63
C SER A 34 -8.82 -17.96 6.99
N THR A 35 -8.72 -18.37 5.73
CA THR A 35 -9.81 -18.99 4.97
C THR A 35 -9.78 -20.51 5.18
N ALA A 36 -10.84 -21.09 5.72
CA ALA A 36 -11.15 -22.52 5.54
C ALA A 36 -12.63 -22.86 5.84
N GLN A 37 -13.37 -23.20 4.77
CA GLN A 37 -14.56 -24.09 4.70
C GLN A 37 -15.86 -23.65 5.42
N GLN A 38 -17.09 -23.91 4.96
CA GLN A 38 -17.60 -24.81 3.91
C GLN A 38 -19.02 -24.37 3.48
N GLN A 39 -19.33 -24.70 2.24
CA GLN A 39 -20.57 -24.69 1.45
C GLN A 39 -21.88 -25.12 2.15
N SER A 40 -23.00 -24.46 1.80
CA SER A 40 -24.25 -25.13 1.41
C SER A 40 -25.22 -24.18 0.69
N ASP A 41 -25.66 -24.65 -0.48
CA ASP A 41 -26.68 -24.14 -1.39
C ASP A 41 -28.00 -23.72 -0.72
N GLU A 42 -28.70 -22.72 -1.26
CA GLU A 42 -30.14 -22.85 -1.57
C GLU A 42 -30.58 -21.95 -2.75
N THR A 43 -31.35 -22.60 -3.62
CA THR A 43 -31.94 -22.24 -4.90
C THR A 43 -33.14 -21.29 -4.76
N SER A 44 -33.37 -20.38 -5.72
CA SER A 44 -34.64 -20.29 -6.49
C SER A 44 -34.93 -18.92 -7.15
N SER A 45 -34.97 -18.96 -8.49
CA SER A 45 -36.11 -18.55 -9.33
C SER A 45 -36.40 -17.07 -9.66
N SER A 46 -36.20 -16.79 -10.96
CA SER A 46 -37.19 -16.28 -11.92
C SER A 46 -37.67 -14.82 -11.84
N SER A 47 -37.38 -14.03 -12.88
CA SER A 47 -38.44 -13.51 -13.78
C SER A 47 -37.86 -12.69 -14.95
N SER A 48 -38.37 -13.03 -16.13
CA SER A 48 -38.20 -12.47 -17.47
C SER A 48 -38.61 -11.00 -17.65
N TYR A 49 -37.95 -10.22 -18.51
CA TYR A 49 -38.58 -9.27 -19.48
C TYR A 49 -37.56 -8.92 -20.61
N THR A 50 -37.73 -9.45 -21.83
CA THR A 50 -38.27 -8.79 -23.06
C THR A 50 -37.28 -7.91 -23.86
N LYS A 51 -36.80 -8.47 -24.99
CA LYS A 51 -36.21 -7.77 -26.17
C LYS A 51 -37.34 -7.21 -27.07
N PRO A 52 -37.14 -6.16 -27.89
CA PRO A 52 -36.67 -6.37 -29.27
C PRO A 52 -35.78 -5.23 -29.85
N SER A 53 -34.74 -5.61 -30.61
CA SER A 53 -34.63 -5.47 -32.09
C SER A 53 -34.35 -4.04 -32.60
N ARG A 54 -33.19 -3.88 -33.24
CA ARG A 54 -33.04 -3.09 -34.48
C ARG A 54 -31.86 -3.62 -35.29
N ASN A 55 -32.20 -4.36 -36.34
CA ASN A 55 -31.37 -4.62 -37.51
C ASN A 55 -31.01 -3.28 -38.18
N TYR A 56 -29.73 -3.04 -38.45
CA TYR A 56 -29.32 -2.30 -39.64
C TYR A 56 -27.95 -2.80 -40.08
N THR A 57 -27.95 -3.60 -41.16
CA THR A 57 -26.80 -3.88 -42.00
C THR A 57 -26.99 -3.09 -43.30
N PRO A 58 -25.96 -2.37 -43.76
CA PRO A 58 -25.70 -2.31 -45.19
C PRO A 58 -24.24 -2.71 -45.47
N SER A 59 -24.10 -3.70 -46.34
CA SER A 59 -22.85 -4.20 -46.89
C SER A 59 -22.33 -3.28 -48.00
N SER A 60 -21.02 -2.98 -48.03
CA SER A 60 -20.25 -3.07 -49.28
C SER A 60 -18.73 -2.96 -49.08
N SER A 61 -18.06 -4.06 -49.45
CA SER A 61 -16.90 -4.14 -50.36
C SER A 61 -15.56 -3.45 -49.99
N ARG A 62 -14.52 -4.26 -49.72
CA ARG A 62 -13.30 -4.35 -50.56
C ARG A 62 -12.33 -5.44 -50.07
N ARG A 63 -11.76 -6.18 -51.04
CA ARG A 63 -10.70 -7.20 -50.93
C ARG A 63 -9.44 -6.69 -50.21
N THR A 64 -8.73 -7.60 -49.54
CA THR A 64 -7.25 -7.75 -49.53
C THR A 64 -6.94 -9.01 -48.69
N THR A 65 -6.55 -10.12 -49.32
CA THR A 65 -5.15 -10.58 -49.50
C THR A 65 -4.77 -11.58 -48.40
N GLU A 66 -4.61 -12.84 -48.83
CA GLU A 66 -3.91 -13.90 -48.09
C GLU A 66 -2.52 -13.41 -47.68
N SER A 67 -2.17 -13.53 -46.40
CA SER A 67 -0.78 -13.58 -45.97
C SER A 67 -0.67 -14.33 -44.65
N SER A 68 -0.08 -15.52 -44.77
CA SER A 68 0.67 -16.31 -43.79
C SER A 68 0.53 -15.94 -42.32
N SER A 69 -0.14 -16.83 -41.59
CA SER A 69 -0.04 -17.00 -40.14
C SER A 69 1.36 -17.49 -39.77
N GLU A 70 2.31 -16.57 -39.63
CA GLU A 70 3.52 -16.83 -38.86
C GLU A 70 3.23 -16.50 -37.40
N SER A 71 3.32 -17.54 -36.57
CA SER A 71 3.20 -17.43 -35.12
C SER A 71 4.41 -16.69 -34.59
N SER A 72 4.26 -15.38 -34.45
CA SER A 72 5.19 -14.56 -33.68
C SER A 72 5.03 -14.94 -32.21
N SER A 73 5.93 -15.78 -31.72
CA SER A 73 6.19 -15.96 -30.29
C SER A 73 6.60 -14.60 -29.74
N SER A 74 5.62 -13.86 -29.24
CA SER A 74 5.82 -12.71 -28.39
C SER A 74 6.47 -13.21 -27.11
N GLU A 75 7.81 -13.19 -27.10
CA GLU A 75 8.62 -13.16 -25.91
C GLU A 75 8.03 -12.08 -25.00
N ASN A 76 7.54 -12.54 -23.85
CA ASN A 76 6.95 -11.72 -22.82
C ASN A 76 8.05 -10.77 -22.32
N LYS A 77 8.09 -9.54 -22.85
CA LYS A 77 8.80 -8.44 -22.20
C LYS A 77 8.13 -8.25 -20.86
N GLU A 78 8.77 -8.75 -19.81
CA GLU A 78 8.45 -8.50 -18.41
C GLU A 78 8.27 -6.98 -18.27
N SER A 79 7.01 -6.54 -18.18
CA SER A 79 6.71 -5.12 -18.01
C SER A 79 7.23 -4.74 -16.64
N ASN A 80 8.11 -3.72 -16.57
CA ASN A 80 8.52 -3.02 -15.35
C ASN A 80 7.33 -2.29 -14.68
N SER A 81 6.21 -2.98 -14.51
CA SER A 81 5.01 -2.49 -13.85
C SER A 81 5.13 -2.80 -12.36
N VAL A 82 5.01 -1.76 -11.54
CA VAL A 82 4.91 -1.89 -10.09
C VAL A 82 3.75 -2.83 -9.74
N THR A 83 4.04 -3.89 -8.99
CA THR A 83 3.01 -4.83 -8.52
C THR A 83 2.13 -4.18 -7.45
N THR A 84 0.92 -4.71 -7.25
CA THR A 84 0.00 -4.22 -6.20
C THR A 84 0.64 -4.33 -4.82
N ASP A 85 1.28 -5.46 -4.51
CA ASP A 85 1.92 -5.67 -3.20
C ASP A 85 3.05 -4.66 -2.93
N GLN A 86 3.85 -4.33 -3.96
CA GLN A 86 4.89 -3.31 -3.84
C GLN A 86 4.31 -1.92 -3.61
N ARG A 87 3.23 -1.59 -4.32
CA ARG A 87 2.51 -0.33 -4.14
C ARG A 87 1.97 -0.21 -2.72
N ASP A 88 1.24 -1.22 -2.26
CA ASP A 88 0.59 -1.20 -0.95
C ASP A 88 1.63 -1.14 0.17
N THR A 89 2.73 -1.88 0.04
CA THR A 89 3.86 -1.83 0.99
C THR A 89 4.44 -0.42 1.11
N LEU A 90 4.69 0.24 -0.03
CA LEU A 90 5.23 1.61 -0.04
C LEU A 90 4.24 2.66 0.49
N ILE A 91 2.94 2.46 0.27
CA ILE A 91 1.90 3.31 0.87
C ILE A 91 1.94 3.19 2.39
N VAL A 92 1.98 1.96 2.92
CA VAL A 92 2.07 1.71 4.37
C VAL A 92 3.33 2.34 4.96
N PHE A 93 4.49 2.16 4.31
CA PHE A 93 5.72 2.83 4.74
C PHE A 93 5.57 4.36 4.77
N THR A 94 4.97 4.95 3.73
CA THR A 94 4.75 6.40 3.68
C THR A 94 3.85 6.89 4.80
N GLN A 95 2.80 6.14 5.13
CA GLN A 95 1.89 6.49 6.21
C GLN A 95 2.57 6.40 7.58
N MET A 96 3.33 5.33 7.84
CA MET A 96 4.08 5.17 9.09
C MET A 96 5.13 6.27 9.24
N ASP A 97 5.93 6.52 8.21
CA ASP A 97 6.95 7.58 8.22
C ASP A 97 6.35 8.97 8.46
N SER A 98 5.15 9.22 7.92
CA SER A 98 4.43 10.47 8.13
C SER A 98 3.92 10.58 9.56
N GLU A 99 3.35 9.49 10.11
CA GLU A 99 2.83 9.45 11.47
C GLU A 99 3.92 9.62 12.52
N ASP A 100 5.09 8.99 12.33
CA ASP A 100 6.28 9.13 13.18
C ASP A 100 6.77 10.59 13.27
N ARG A 101 6.39 11.42 12.30
CA ARG A 101 6.72 12.85 12.21
C ARG A 101 5.54 13.77 12.56
N GLY A 102 4.43 13.21 13.02
CA GLY A 102 3.25 13.94 13.48
C GLY A 102 2.18 14.20 12.41
N TYR A 103 2.28 13.61 11.22
CA TYR A 103 1.34 13.78 10.12
C TYR A 103 0.50 12.50 9.92
N LYS A 104 -0.76 12.52 10.34
CA LYS A 104 -1.66 11.37 10.24
C LYS A 104 -2.43 11.38 8.92
N LEU A 105 -1.78 10.90 7.86
CA LEU A 105 -2.38 10.83 6.53
C LEU A 105 -3.62 9.93 6.54
N LYS A 106 -4.71 10.39 5.92
CA LYS A 106 -5.93 9.57 5.80
C LYS A 106 -5.73 8.55 4.68
N PHE A 107 -5.96 7.27 4.97
CA PHE A 107 -6.06 6.28 3.89
C PHE A 107 -7.35 6.51 3.12
N GLN A 108 -7.25 6.79 1.82
CA GLN A 108 -8.40 7.05 0.95
C GLN A 108 -8.58 5.98 -0.15
N GLY A 109 -7.87 4.85 -0.05
CA GLY A 109 -7.78 3.84 -1.12
C GLY A 109 -6.48 3.97 -1.91
N SER A 110 -5.98 2.85 -2.45
CA SER A 110 -4.69 2.80 -3.15
C SER A 110 -4.71 3.43 -4.55
N ASP A 111 -5.89 3.75 -5.08
CA ASP A 111 -6.13 4.44 -6.35
C ASP A 111 -5.75 5.92 -6.33
N LEU A 112 -5.76 6.54 -5.15
CA LEU A 112 -5.33 7.93 -4.95
C LEU A 112 -3.82 8.07 -4.71
N TRP A 113 -3.10 6.95 -4.72
CA TRP A 113 -1.66 6.90 -4.56
C TRP A 113 -1.01 6.54 -5.89
N ASN A 114 -0.07 7.36 -6.32
CA ASN A 114 0.77 7.07 -7.47
C ASN A 114 2.13 6.61 -6.99
N VAL A 115 2.51 5.39 -7.40
CA VAL A 115 3.80 4.78 -7.11
C VAL A 115 4.51 4.48 -8.43
N SER A 116 5.70 5.04 -8.59
CA SER A 116 6.58 4.78 -9.72
C SER A 116 7.96 4.37 -9.27
N VAL A 117 8.70 3.69 -10.14
CA VAL A 117 10.08 3.27 -9.90
C VAL A 117 10.99 3.91 -10.94
N ASN A 118 12.14 4.37 -10.50
CA ASN A 118 13.22 4.85 -11.36
C ASN A 118 14.50 4.09 -11.02
N GLU A 119 15.17 3.54 -12.02
CA GLU A 119 16.41 2.79 -11.86
C GLU A 119 17.60 3.72 -12.08
N ILE A 120 18.46 3.87 -11.08
CA ILE A 120 19.63 4.75 -11.10
C ILE A 120 20.82 4.01 -10.49
N ASP A 121 21.95 3.95 -11.20
CA ASP A 121 23.25 3.48 -10.69
C ASP A 121 23.21 2.16 -9.88
N ASN A 122 22.48 1.16 -10.39
CA ASN A 122 22.22 -0.16 -9.80
C ASN A 122 21.26 -0.20 -8.59
N GLY A 123 20.57 0.90 -8.29
CA GLY A 123 19.51 0.96 -7.28
C GLY A 123 18.14 1.28 -7.89
N LYS A 124 17.09 0.97 -7.13
CA LYS A 124 15.71 1.37 -7.46
C LYS A 124 15.28 2.47 -6.50
N ARG A 125 14.88 3.61 -7.06
CA ARG A 125 14.23 4.71 -6.35
C ARG A 125 12.74 4.67 -6.61
N TRP A 126 11.98 4.45 -5.54
CA TRP A 126 10.53 4.38 -5.58
C TRP A 126 9.96 5.72 -5.17
N ILE A 127 9.14 6.31 -6.02
CA ILE A 127 8.52 7.60 -5.79
C ILE A 127 7.05 7.35 -5.48
N VAL A 128 6.64 7.73 -4.28
CA VAL A 128 5.26 7.63 -3.79
C VAL A 128 4.69 9.04 -3.71
N THR A 129 3.52 9.24 -4.30
CA THR A 129 2.84 10.54 -4.31
C THR A 129 1.36 10.38 -4.06
N THR A 130 0.79 11.29 -3.27
CA THR A 130 -0.67 11.40 -3.07
C THR A 130 -1.03 12.85 -2.72
N GLU A 131 -2.32 13.15 -2.71
CA GLU A 131 -2.88 14.42 -2.25
C GLU A 131 -3.79 14.15 -1.05
N ASP A 132 -3.33 14.47 0.16
CA ASP A 132 -4.12 14.30 1.37
C ASP A 132 -5.05 15.51 1.58
N SER A 133 -6.30 15.25 1.95
CA SER A 133 -7.31 16.31 2.17
C SER A 133 -6.95 17.34 3.26
N THR A 134 -6.08 16.96 4.20
CA THR A 134 -5.69 17.74 5.39
C THR A 134 -4.34 18.39 5.18
N TYR A 135 -3.38 17.64 4.62
CA TYR A 135 -2.00 18.08 4.50
C TYR A 135 -1.59 18.46 3.07
N GLY A 136 -2.49 18.31 2.09
CA GLY A 136 -2.22 18.54 0.68
C GLY A 136 -1.24 17.54 0.12
N ARG A 137 -0.38 18.00 -0.80
CA ARG A 137 0.58 17.15 -1.50
C ARG A 137 1.53 16.43 -0.54
N VAL A 138 1.62 15.11 -0.72
CA VAL A 138 2.60 14.24 -0.09
C VAL A 138 3.48 13.62 -1.17
N LYS A 139 4.79 13.64 -0.96
CA LYS A 139 5.77 12.96 -1.80
C LYS A 139 6.83 12.30 -0.94
N ALA A 140 6.98 10.99 -1.10
CA ALA A 140 8.06 10.23 -0.51
C ALA A 140 8.94 9.61 -1.61
N ILE A 141 10.23 9.48 -1.35
CA ILE A 141 11.15 8.71 -2.19
C ILE A 141 11.88 7.71 -1.31
N TYR A 142 11.87 6.45 -1.74
CA TYR A 142 12.50 5.34 -1.06
C TYR A 142 13.60 4.72 -1.92
N GLU A 143 14.68 4.28 -1.28
CA GLU A 143 15.59 3.29 -1.84
C GLU A 143 15.18 1.91 -1.34
N TRP A 144 14.84 1.03 -2.28
CA TRP A 144 14.27 -0.28 -1.96
C TRP A 144 14.47 -1.24 -3.12
N ASP A 145 14.85 -2.49 -2.86
CA ASP A 145 15.08 -3.49 -3.91
C ASP A 145 13.78 -4.03 -4.54
N GLY A 146 12.63 -3.75 -3.90
CA GLY A 146 11.29 -4.21 -4.30
C GLY A 146 10.86 -5.52 -3.65
N ASN A 147 11.65 -6.08 -2.72
CA ASN A 147 11.31 -7.24 -1.91
C ASN A 147 10.65 -6.80 -0.60
N LYS A 148 9.46 -7.31 -0.31
CA LYS A 148 8.67 -6.95 0.88
C LYS A 148 9.44 -7.13 2.20
N ASP A 149 10.38 -8.08 2.24
CA ASP A 149 11.12 -8.44 3.45
C ASP A 149 12.42 -7.63 3.67
N SER A 150 12.87 -6.85 2.68
CA SER A 150 14.16 -6.14 2.74
C SER A 150 14.10 -4.76 3.43
N GLY A 151 12.88 -4.23 3.65
CA GLY A 151 12.65 -2.88 4.17
C GLY A 151 12.98 -1.78 3.15
N ALA A 152 12.23 -0.68 3.17
CA ALA A 152 12.51 0.48 2.32
C ALA A 152 13.19 1.59 3.12
N THR A 153 14.24 2.18 2.56
CA THR A 153 14.95 3.31 3.20
C THR A 153 14.38 4.62 2.69
N LEU A 154 13.80 5.43 3.58
CA LEU A 154 13.29 6.75 3.24
C LEU A 154 14.46 7.72 2.96
N ILE A 155 14.53 8.26 1.75
CA ILE A 155 15.55 9.26 1.36
C ILE A 155 14.98 10.66 1.17
N TYR A 156 13.67 10.78 0.95
CA TYR A 156 13.02 12.09 0.82
C TYR A 156 11.58 12.02 1.28
N LEU A 157 11.12 13.01 2.03
CA LEU A 157 9.72 13.18 2.43
C LEU A 157 9.35 14.65 2.38
N LEU A 158 8.30 14.97 1.62
CA LEU A 158 7.67 16.28 1.55
C LEU A 158 6.19 16.14 1.86
N ILE A 159 5.69 17.00 2.75
CA ILE A 159 4.28 17.10 3.12
C ILE A 159 3.89 18.59 3.12
N SER A 160 2.83 18.95 2.40
CA SER A 160 2.33 20.35 2.32
C SER A 160 3.36 21.37 1.83
N GLY A 161 4.37 20.94 1.07
CA GLY A 161 5.47 21.80 0.63
C GLY A 161 6.59 21.97 1.66
N GLU A 162 6.50 21.33 2.82
CA GLU A 162 7.57 21.25 3.81
C GLU A 162 8.39 19.97 3.59
N GLU A 163 9.71 20.11 3.49
CA GLU A 163 10.64 18.98 3.39
C GLU A 163 11.01 18.49 4.80
N LEU A 164 10.56 17.28 5.14
CA LEU A 164 10.81 16.65 6.43
C LEU A 164 12.05 15.75 6.42
N VAL A 165 12.39 15.21 5.25
CA VAL A 165 13.60 14.40 5.01
C VAL A 165 14.15 14.76 3.64
N ASN A 166 15.46 14.98 3.54
CA ASN A 166 16.13 15.22 2.27
C ASN A 166 17.58 14.69 2.29
N ASN A 167 17.73 13.43 1.90
CA ASN A 167 19.00 12.71 1.78
C ASN A 167 19.32 12.38 0.32
N LEU A 168 18.82 13.17 -0.63
CA LEU A 168 18.99 12.90 -2.07
C LEU A 168 20.45 12.97 -2.56
N HIS A 169 21.32 13.57 -1.76
CA HIS A 169 22.74 13.80 -2.04
C HIS A 169 23.68 13.12 -1.03
N SER A 170 23.14 12.31 -0.11
CA SER A 170 23.91 11.57 0.89
C SER A 170 24.57 10.36 0.24
#